data_AF-A0A6B3BBQ2-F1
#
_entry.id   AF-A0A6B3BBQ2-F1
#
_cell.length_a   1.000
_cell.length_b   1.000
_cell.length_c   1.000
_cell.angle_alpha   90.00
_cell.angle_beta   90.00
_cell.angle_gamma   90.00
#
_symmetry.space_group_name_H-M   'P 1'
#
loop_
_entity.id
_entity.type
_entity.pdbx_description
1 polymer ?
#
loop_
_entity_poly.entity_id
_entity_poly.type
_entity_poly.pdbx_seq_one_letter_code
_entity_poly.pdbx_strand_id
1 'polypeptide(L)' 'WARAATAHGLPAHRTARHALRRTLPGLLPQIGLTVVGLTGGAVAVENLYAIPGLGSTALAAAVAQDLPVLQACVLVLLLL' A
#
# COMPACT_ATOMS: atom_id res chain seq x y z
N TRP A 1 -25.92 12.06 -7.72
CA TRP A 1 -26.23 10.65 -7.39
C TRP A 1 -26.63 10.47 -5.93
N ALA A 2 -25.81 10.87 -4.95
CA ALA A 2 -26.18 10.79 -3.52
C ALA A 2 -27.47 11.55 -3.17
N ARG A 3 -27.64 12.80 -3.64
CA ARG A 3 -28.87 13.59 -3.43
C ARG A 3 -30.11 13.00 -4.12
N ALA A 4 -29.92 12.34 -5.28
CA ALA A 4 -31.00 11.65 -5.98
C ALA A 4 -31.42 10.38 -5.23
N ALA A 5 -30.46 9.63 -4.67
CA ALA A 5 -30.74 8.44 -3.88
C ALA A 5 -31.46 8.76 -2.56
N THR A 6 -31.14 9.88 -1.90
CA THR A 6 -31.91 10.38 -0.74
C THR A 6 -33.30 10.85 -1.13
N ALA A 7 -33.47 11.47 -2.31
CA ALA A 7 -34.79 11.88 -2.81
C ALA A 7 -35.68 10.67 -3.20
N HIS A 8 -35.07 9.55 -3.61
CA HIS A 8 -35.76 8.28 -3.88
C HIS A 8 -36.05 7.44 -2.61
N GLY A 9 -35.79 7.96 -1.41
CA GLY A 9 -36.08 7.27 -0.15
C GLY A 9 -35.19 6.05 0.14
N LEU A 10 -34.04 5.92 -0.53
CA LEU A 10 -33.14 4.80 -0.30
C LEU A 10 -32.51 4.88 1.10
N PRO A 11 -32.48 3.77 1.86
CA PRO A 11 -31.95 3.76 3.21
C PRO A 11 -30.44 4.03 3.21
N ALA A 12 -29.97 4.81 4.20
CA ALA A 12 -28.62 5.38 4.25
C ALA A 12 -27.49 4.33 4.09
N HIS A 13 -27.72 3.08 4.55
CA HIS A 13 -26.77 1.99 4.39
C HIS A 13 -26.56 1.58 2.92
N ARG A 14 -27.61 1.61 2.07
CA ARG A 14 -27.47 1.29 0.64
C ARG A 14 -26.74 2.41 -0.08
N THR A 15 -27.01 3.66 0.28
CA THR A 15 -26.33 4.84 -0.26
C THR A 15 -24.85 4.85 0.10
N ALA A 16 -24.51 4.55 1.37
CA ALA A 16 -23.13 4.42 1.84
C ALA A 16 -22.38 3.29 1.12
N ARG A 17 -23.00 2.10 0.96
CA ARG A 17 -22.39 0.98 0.22
C ARG A 17 -22.12 1.32 -1.24
N HIS A 18 -23.03 2.05 -1.89
CA HIS A 18 -22.87 2.44 -3.28
C HIS A 18 -21.84 3.56 -3.47
N ALA A 19 -21.79 4.51 -2.53
CA ALA A 19 -20.74 5.52 -2.48
C ALA A 19 -19.37 4.86 -2.29
N LEU A 20 -19.25 3.94 -1.33
CA LEU A 20 -18.02 3.19 -1.06
C LEU A 20 -17.53 2.42 -2.29
N ARG A 21 -18.43 1.70 -2.98
CA ARG A 21 -18.11 1.00 -4.24
C ARG A 21 -17.68 1.93 -5.37
N ARG A 22 -18.21 3.16 -5.42
CA ARG A 22 -17.81 4.16 -6.41
C ARG A 22 -16.50 4.87 -6.07
N THR A 23 -16.16 5.02 -4.79
CA THR A 23 -14.92 5.66 -4.35
C THR A 23 -13.75 4.70 -4.27
N LEU A 24 -14.01 3.40 -4.11
CA LEU A 24 -13.00 2.33 -4.07
C LEU A 24 -11.96 2.43 -5.21
N PRO A 25 -12.36 2.51 -6.50
CA PRO A 25 -11.40 2.60 -7.61
C PRO A 25 -10.51 3.85 -7.56
N GLY A 26 -11.02 4.96 -7.01
CA GLY A 26 -10.25 6.21 -6.88
C GLY A 26 -9.35 6.24 -5.64
N LEU A 27 -9.72 5.51 -4.57
CA LEU A 27 -8.94 5.43 -3.33
C LEU A 27 -7.86 4.36 -3.37
N LEU A 28 -8.07 3.28 -4.13
CA LEU A 28 -7.14 2.17 -4.29
C LEU A 28 -5.69 2.62 -4.62
N PRO A 29 -5.46 3.51 -5.62
CA PRO A 29 -4.11 3.98 -5.93
C PRO A 29 -3.48 4.79 -4.79
N GLN A 30 -4.25 5.63 -4.11
CA GLN A 30 -3.79 6.48 -3.02
C GLN A 30 -3.37 5.62 -1.80
N ILE A 31 -4.16 4.59 -1.49
CA ILE A 31 -3.84 3.64 -0.42
C ILE A 31 -2.57 2.86 -0.77
N GLY A 32 -2.45 2.38 -2.02
CA GLY A 32 -1.25 1.70 -2.49
C GLY A 32 0.01 2.56 -2.36
N LEU A 33 -0.05 3.83 -2.80
CA LEU A 33 1.04 4.80 -2.62
C LEU A 33 1.39 5.01 -1.13
N THR A 34 0.38 5.08 -0.26
CA THR A 34 0.60 5.25 1.18
C THR A 34 1.31 4.05 1.77
N VAL A 35 0.88 2.83 1.42
CA VAL A 35 1.50 1.58 1.89
C VAL A 35 2.95 1.50 1.41
N VAL A 36 3.23 1.75 0.13
CA VAL A 36 4.60 1.78 -0.42
C VAL A 36 5.48 2.78 0.33
N GLY A 37 4.95 3.99 0.60
CA GLY A 37 5.68 5.00 1.37
C GLY A 37 5.97 4.57 2.81
N LEU A 38 5.01 3.94 3.49
CA LEU A 38 5.20 3.40 4.84
C LEU A 38 6.26 2.30 4.87
N THR A 39 6.24 1.40 3.89
CA THR A 39 7.24 0.35 3.74
C THR A 39 8.64 0.93 3.55
N GLY A 40 8.80 1.95 2.69
CA GLY A 40 10.07 2.67 2.54
C GLY A 40 10.53 3.36 3.83
N GLY A 41 9.60 3.94 4.60
CA GLY A 41 9.90 4.51 5.91
C GLY A 41 10.34 3.47 6.93
N ALA A 42 9.75 2.27 6.91
CA ALA A 42 10.17 1.16 7.76
C ALA A 42 11.61 0.72 7.48
N VAL A 43 12.04 0.70 6.20
CA VAL A 43 13.44 0.43 5.85
C VAL A 43 14.41 1.45 6.46
N ALA A 44 14.03 2.73 6.52
CA ALA A 44 14.86 3.74 7.15
C ALA A 44 15.01 3.48 8.66
N VAL A 45 13.95 3.02 9.32
CA VAL A 45 13.98 2.64 10.74
C VAL A 45 14.84 1.39 10.95
N GLU A 46 14.73 0.37 10.10
CA GLU A 46 15.57 -0.83 10.16
C GLU A 46 17.07 -0.49 10.11
N ASN A 47 17.45 0.39 9.18
CA ASN A 47 18.84 0.84 9.05
C ASN A 47 19.30 1.70 10.24
N LEU A 48 18.45 2.60 10.74
CA LEU A 48 18.78 3.50 11.84
C LEU A 48 19.03 2.73 13.15
N TYR A 49 18.24 1.69 13.40
CA TYR A 49 18.32 0.87 14.62
C TYR A 49 19.15 -0.41 14.45
N ALA A 50 19.77 -0.63 13.28
CA ALA A 50 20.50 -1.85 12.94
C ALA A 50 19.69 -3.14 13.19
N ILE A 51 18.37 -3.08 13.01
CA ILE A 51 17.46 -4.22 13.17
C ILE A 51 17.44 -4.97 11.83
N PRO A 52 17.80 -6.26 11.79
CA PRO A 52 17.79 -7.03 10.55
C PRO A 52 16.34 -7.27 10.10
N GLY A 53 15.91 -6.51 9.09
CA GLY A 53 14.62 -6.64 8.42
C GLY A 53 14.74 -6.82 6.91
N LEU A 54 13.60 -7.10 6.26
CA LEU A 54 13.54 -7.42 4.82
C LEU A 54 14.03 -6.25 3.94
N GLY A 55 13.87 -5.01 4.40
CA GLY A 55 14.35 -3.81 3.71
C GLY A 55 15.86 -3.66 3.80
N SER A 56 16.43 -3.88 4.99
CA SER A 56 17.89 -3.86 5.20
C SER A 56 18.63 -4.95 4.41
N THR A 57 18.05 -6.15 4.27
CA THR A 57 18.62 -7.24 3.45
C THR A 57 18.56 -6.94 1.96
N ALA A 58 17.49 -6.30 1.49
CA ALA A 58 17.38 -5.83 0.11
C ALA A 58 18.42 -4.74 -0.20
N LEU A 59 18.62 -3.80 0.73
CA LEU A 59 19.64 -2.75 0.62
C LEU A 59 21.06 -3.36 0.56
N ALA A 60 21.36 -4.32 1.43
CA ALA A 60 22.66 -5.01 1.42
C ALA A 60 22.90 -5.76 0.10
N ALA A 61 21.88 -6.45 -0.44
CA ALA A 61 21.96 -7.11 -1.74
C ALA A 61 22.14 -6.12 -2.91
N ALA A 62 21.51 -4.93 -2.84
CA ALA A 62 21.71 -3.88 -3.83
C ALA A 62 23.15 -3.35 -3.83
N VAL A 63 23.74 -3.14 -2.64
CA VAL A 63 25.13 -2.69 -2.48
C VAL A 63 26.12 -3.77 -2.93
N ALA A 64 25.82 -5.04 -2.66
CA ALA A 64 26.61 -6.18 -3.12
C ALA A 64 26.49 -6.45 -4.64
N GLN A 65 25.61 -5.73 -5.35
CA GLN A 65 25.25 -6.00 -6.76
C GLN A 65 24.74 -7.43 -7.03
N ASP A 66 24.24 -8.11 -6.01
CA ASP A 66 23.59 -9.41 -6.15
C ASP A 66 22.18 -9.23 -6.70
N LEU A 67 22.09 -8.96 -8.01
CA LEU A 67 20.85 -8.76 -8.75
C LEU A 67 19.78 -9.84 -8.50
N PRO A 68 20.10 -11.15 -8.39
CA PRO A 68 19.08 -12.18 -8.12
C PRO A 68 18.42 -12.02 -6.75
N VAL A 69 19.22 -11.68 -5.73
CA VAL A 69 18.76 -11.52 -4.34
C VAL A 69 17.97 -10.22 -4.18
N LEU A 70 18.43 -9.16 -4.84
CA LEU A 70 17.70 -7.89 -4.92
C LEU A 70 16.33 -8.08 -5.56
N GLN A 71 16.26 -8.77 -6.71
CA GLN A 71 14.99 -9.05 -7.40
C GLN A 71 14.05 -9.89 -6.53
N ALA A 72 14.56 -10.92 -5.86
CA ALA A 72 13.78 -11.76 -4.96
C ALA A 72 13.22 -10.94 -3.77
N CYS A 73 14.04 -10.09 -3.14
CA CYS A 73 13.57 -9.23 -2.05
C CYS A 73 12.51 -8.23 -2.52
N VAL A 74 12.70 -7.60 -3.69
CA VAL A 74 11.73 -6.66 -4.26
C VAL A 74 10.41 -7.35 -4.60
N LEU A 75 10.44 -8.58 -5.14
CA LEU A 75 9.23 -9.36 -5.41
C LEU A 75 8.48 -9.73 -4.12
N VAL A 76 9.20 -10.13 -3.07
CA VAL A 76 8.59 -10.41 -1.76
C VAL A 76 7.96 -9.16 -1.16
N LEU A 77 8.64 -8.01 -1.27
CA LEU A 77 8.13 -6.70 -0.83
C LEU A 77 6.91 -6.21 -1.60
N LEU A 78 6.77 -6.59 -2.87
CA LEU A 78 5.61 -6.26 -3.71
C LEU A 78 4.43 -7.22 -3.50
N LEU A 79 4.68 -8.45 -3.04
CA LEU A 79 3.65 -9.45 -2.76
C LEU A 79 3.03 -9.32 -1.36
N LEU A 80 3.78 -8.75 -0.41
CA LEU A 80 3.35 -8.41 0.95
C LEU A 80 2.55 -7.11 0.97
#